data_AF-A0A517DVH4-F1
#
_entry.id   AF-A0A517DVH4-F1
#
_cell.length_a   1.000
_cell.length_b   1.000
_cell.length_c   1.000
_cell.angle_alpha   90.00
_cell.angle_beta   90.00
_cell.angle_gamma   90.00
#
_symmetry.space_group_name_H-M   'P 1'
#
loop_
_entity.id
_entity.type
_entity.pdbx_description
1 polymer ?
#
loop_
_entity_poly.entity_id
_entity_poly.type
_entity_poly.pdbx_seq_one_letter_code
_entity_poly.pdbx_strand_id
1 'polypeptide(L)'
;MSKKFVKCDYCGSGFLRYQCNIRENNFCNRKCWGKHLSQQKRMQPLSKWLASNQKHYQIARVEPIEVLQMYLSPEEFQGYLRGNALKYLLRVGHKDEPKKEVDKAYQYSKWLRQAVNGKIINPRQEED
;
A
#
# COMPACT_ATOMS: atom_id res chain seq x y z
N MET A 1 3.76 -42.60 -5.04
CA MET A 1 3.11 -41.32 -4.67
C MET A 1 1.77 -41.20 -5.39
N SER A 2 0.66 -41.03 -4.68
CA SER A 2 -0.68 -40.91 -5.28
C SER A 2 -0.93 -39.49 -5.80
N LYS A 3 -1.67 -39.37 -6.91
CA LYS A 3 -2.21 -38.10 -7.39
C LYS A 3 -3.64 -37.95 -6.90
N LYS A 4 -4.03 -36.72 -6.56
CA LYS A 4 -5.42 -36.35 -6.25
C LYS A 4 -5.89 -35.25 -7.18
N PHE A 5 -7.19 -35.23 -7.42
CA PHE A 5 -7.84 -34.15 -8.14
C PHE A 5 -7.95 -32.94 -7.23
N VAL A 6 -7.52 -31.78 -7.72
CA VAL A 6 -7.60 -30.48 -7.04
C VAL A 6 -8.17 -29.44 -7.98
N LYS A 7 -8.87 -28.44 -7.44
CA LYS A 7 -9.34 -27.29 -8.21
C LYS A 7 -8.24 -26.22 -8.30
N CYS A 8 -8.22 -25.50 -9.42
CA CYS A 8 -7.37 -24.33 -9.61
C CYS A 8 -8.00 -23.12 -8.94
N ASP A 9 -7.28 -22.46 -8.03
CA ASP A 9 -7.76 -21.29 -7.27
C ASP A 9 -7.90 -20.02 -8.13
N TYR A 10 -7.46 -20.06 -9.39
CA TYR A 10 -7.63 -18.95 -10.32
C TYR A 10 -8.80 -19.14 -11.30
N CYS A 11 -8.81 -20.25 -12.05
CA CYS A 11 -9.80 -20.47 -13.12
C CYS A 11 -10.87 -21.51 -12.77
N GLY A 12 -10.81 -22.13 -11.59
CA GLY A 12 -11.74 -23.16 -11.13
C GLY A 12 -11.59 -24.53 -11.82
N SER A 13 -10.74 -24.66 -12.84
CA SER A 13 -10.56 -25.93 -13.55
C SER A 13 -9.93 -27.00 -12.65
N GLY A 14 -10.36 -28.24 -12.83
CA GLY A 14 -9.83 -29.37 -12.09
C GLY A 14 -8.58 -29.98 -12.75
N PHE A 15 -7.61 -30.40 -11.94
CA PHE A 15 -6.40 -31.05 -12.43
C PHE A 15 -5.81 -32.02 -11.40
N LEU A 16 -4.98 -32.97 -11.86
CA LEU A 16 -4.32 -33.94 -10.99
C LEU A 16 -2.99 -33.38 -10.45
N ARG A 17 -2.76 -33.54 -9.14
CA ARG A 17 -1.52 -33.14 -8.47
C ARG A 17 -1.07 -34.23 -7.49
N TYR A 18 0.23 -34.44 -7.37
CA TYR A 18 0.77 -35.36 -6.36
C TYR A 18 0.38 -34.88 -4.97
N GLN A 19 -0.06 -35.80 -4.10
CA GLN A 19 -0.56 -35.46 -2.76
C GLN A 19 0.45 -34.64 -1.95
N CYS A 20 1.75 -34.92 -2.06
CA CYS A 20 2.83 -34.17 -1.40
C CYS A 20 3.01 -32.72 -1.91
N ASN A 21 2.49 -32.40 -3.10
CA ASN A 21 2.61 -31.08 -3.73
C ASN A 21 1.35 -30.24 -3.58
N ILE A 22 0.29 -30.77 -2.95
CA ILE A 22 -0.93 -30.00 -2.68
C ILE A 22 -0.61 -28.96 -1.61
N ARG A 23 -0.89 -27.70 -1.93
CA ARG A 23 -0.70 -26.55 -1.03
C ARG A 23 -2.08 -25.97 -0.69
N GLU A 24 -2.10 -24.92 0.12
CA GLU A 24 -3.30 -24.10 0.34
C GLU A 24 -3.84 -23.55 -0.99
N ASN A 25 -2.96 -22.98 -1.83
CA ASN A 25 -3.29 -22.51 -3.18
C ASN A 25 -2.65 -23.40 -4.26
N ASN A 26 -3.45 -23.84 -5.23
CA ASN A 26 -3.11 -24.76 -6.30
C ASN A 26 -3.50 -24.16 -7.66
N PHE A 27 -2.61 -24.30 -8.65
CA PHE A 27 -2.79 -23.71 -9.97
C PHE A 27 -2.54 -24.74 -11.06
N CYS A 28 -3.44 -24.81 -12.04
CA CYS A 28 -3.35 -25.78 -13.14
C CYS A 28 -2.15 -25.50 -14.07
N ASN A 29 -1.64 -24.26 -14.09
CA ASN A 29 -0.43 -23.88 -14.82
C ASN A 29 0.17 -22.57 -14.30
N ARG A 30 1.37 -22.24 -14.80
CA ARG A 30 2.11 -21.01 -14.46
C ARG A 30 1.33 -19.73 -14.80
N LYS A 31 0.52 -19.74 -15.87
CA LYS A 31 -0.30 -18.58 -16.27
C LYS A 31 -1.37 -18.28 -15.22
N CYS A 32 -2.06 -19.31 -14.72
CA CYS A 32 -3.06 -19.17 -13.66
C CYS A 32 -2.46 -18.66 -12.36
N TRP A 33 -1.30 -19.19 -11.95
CA TRP A 33 -0.56 -18.66 -10.80
C TRP A 33 -0.20 -17.18 -10.97
N GLY A 34 0.32 -16.79 -12.14
CA GLY A 34 0.69 -15.39 -12.42
C GLY A 34 -0.52 -14.45 -12.39
N LYS A 35 -1.66 -14.88 -12.93
CA LYS A 35 -2.90 -14.08 -12.91
C LYS A 35 -3.49 -13.95 -11.50
N HIS A 36 -3.47 -15.02 -10.71
CA HIS A 36 -3.87 -14.99 -9.30
C HIS A 36 -3.03 -14.00 -8.49
N LEU A 37 -1.70 -14.04 -8.65
CA LEU A 37 -0.81 -13.07 -8.00
C LEU A 37 -1.08 -11.62 -8.45
N SER A 38 -1.41 -11.41 -9.72
CA SER A 38 -1.77 -10.09 -10.25
C SER A 38 -3.07 -9.57 -9.64
N GLN A 39 -4.10 -10.42 -9.53
CA GLN A 39 -5.36 -10.08 -8.86
C GLN A 39 -5.15 -9.76 -7.38
N GLN A 40 -4.39 -10.58 -6.66
CA GLN A 40 -4.04 -10.31 -5.26
C GLN A 40 -3.30 -8.98 -5.09
N LYS A 41 -2.38 -8.63 -6.00
CA LYS A 41 -1.71 -7.31 -5.97
C LYS A 41 -2.68 -6.15 -6.12
N ARG A 42 -3.66 -6.26 -7.04
CA ARG A 42 -4.70 -5.23 -7.23
C ARG A 42 -5.59 -5.07 -6.00
N MET A 43 -5.89 -6.16 -5.30
CA MET A 43 -6.74 -6.19 -4.10
C MET A 43 -6.05 -5.74 -2.80
N GLN A 44 -4.78 -5.31 -2.84
CA GLN A 44 -4.09 -4.84 -1.64
C GLN A 44 -4.83 -3.68 -0.97
N PRO A 45 -4.83 -3.56 0.37
CA PRO A 45 -5.50 -2.46 1.03
C PRO A 45 -4.81 -1.14 0.74
N LEU A 46 -5.59 -0.04 0.77
CA LEU A 46 -5.07 1.34 0.71
C LEU A 46 -3.97 1.57 1.76
N SER A 47 -4.11 0.89 2.91
CA SER A 47 -3.18 1.00 4.04
C SER A 47 -1.75 0.58 3.72
N LYS A 48 -1.53 -0.24 2.68
CA LYS A 48 -0.20 -0.77 2.36
C LYS A 48 0.85 0.33 2.17
N TRP A 49 0.47 1.42 1.53
CA TRP A 49 1.38 2.51 1.18
C TRP A 49 1.36 3.68 2.18
N LEU A 50 0.58 3.56 3.26
CA LEU A 50 0.57 4.53 4.36
C LEU A 50 1.89 4.48 5.14
N ALA A 51 2.24 5.62 5.75
CA ALA A 51 3.51 5.80 6.44
C ALA A 51 3.72 4.79 7.59
N SER A 52 2.67 4.51 8.35
CA SER A 52 2.57 3.48 9.40
C SER A 52 3.12 2.11 8.98
N ASN A 53 2.92 1.73 7.71
CA ASN A 53 3.29 0.43 7.16
C ASN A 53 4.62 0.43 6.40
N GLN A 54 5.28 1.58 6.24
CA GLN A 54 6.56 1.71 5.54
C GLN A 54 7.75 1.55 6.50
N LYS A 55 8.10 0.29 6.84
CA LYS A 55 9.18 -0.06 7.80
C LYS A 55 10.53 0.63 7.55
N HIS A 56 10.84 0.99 6.31
CA HIS A 56 12.11 1.63 5.96
C HIS A 56 12.23 3.10 6.42
N TYR A 57 11.13 3.74 6.84
CA TYR A 57 11.15 5.07 7.47
C TYR A 57 11.29 5.02 9.00
N GLN A 58 11.07 3.86 9.62
CA GLN A 58 11.09 3.67 11.07
C GLN A 58 12.50 3.40 11.64
N ILE A 59 13.55 3.79 10.92
CA ILE A 59 14.95 3.60 11.35
C ILE A 59 15.30 4.66 12.41
N ALA A 60 14.80 5.88 12.25
CA ALA A 60 15.03 6.98 13.18
C ALA A 60 13.86 7.13 14.16
N ARG A 61 14.19 7.56 15.39
CA ARG A 61 13.18 7.84 16.43
C ARG A 61 12.24 8.98 16.04
N VAL A 62 12.69 9.89 15.19
CA VAL A 62 11.93 11.03 14.68
C VAL A 62 11.89 10.94 13.16
N GLU A 63 10.69 11.03 12.59
CA GLU A 63 10.47 11.04 11.16
C GLU A 63 10.54 12.47 10.60
N PRO A 64 10.92 12.65 9.32
CA PRO A 64 11.05 13.99 8.72
C PRO A 64 9.80 14.86 8.84
N ILE A 65 8.60 14.26 8.81
CA ILE A 65 7.34 15.02 8.94
C ILE A 65 7.20 15.64 10.33
N GLU A 66 7.68 14.97 11.37
CA GLU A 66 7.67 15.48 12.75
C GLU A 66 8.64 16.65 12.89
N VAL A 67 9.83 16.55 12.29
CA VAL A 67 10.80 17.66 12.25
C VAL A 67 10.21 18.87 11.53
N LEU A 68 9.61 18.66 10.35
CA LEU A 68 9.00 19.76 9.59
C LEU A 68 7.87 20.43 10.36
N GLN A 69 7.04 19.66 11.06
CA GLN A 69 5.96 20.20 11.89
C GLN A 69 6.48 21.06 13.05
N MET A 70 7.67 20.73 13.60
CA MET A 70 8.27 21.49 14.69
C MET A 70 8.90 22.82 14.24
N TYR A 71 9.45 22.87 13.03
CA TYR A 71 10.25 24.01 12.55
C TYR A 71 9.50 24.96 11.63
N LEU A 72 8.51 24.48 10.87
CA LEU A 72 7.73 25.31 9.97
C LEU A 72 6.60 26.02 10.71
N SER A 73 6.27 27.24 10.25
CA SER A 73 5.01 27.88 10.65
C SER A 73 3.81 27.02 10.23
N PRO A 74 2.63 27.19 10.88
CA PRO A 74 1.42 26.48 10.49
C PRO A 74 1.10 26.61 9.00
N GLU A 75 1.27 27.80 8.43
CA GLU A 75 1.01 28.10 7.03
C GLU A 75 2.00 27.38 6.10
N GLU A 76 3.30 27.41 6.42
CA GLU A 76 4.34 26.70 5.64
C GLU A 76 4.15 25.19 5.70
N PHE A 77 3.80 24.65 6.87
CA PHE A 77 3.57 23.23 7.05
C PHE A 77 2.34 22.75 6.27
N GLN A 78 1.23 23.49 6.34
CA GLN A 78 0.04 23.24 5.53
C GLN A 78 0.35 23.35 4.02
N GLY A 79 1.13 24.35 3.62
CA GLY A 79 1.61 24.52 2.24
C GLY A 79 2.44 23.33 1.76
N TYR A 80 3.37 22.84 2.59
CA TYR A 80 4.16 21.63 2.33
C TYR A 80 3.27 20.40 2.12
N LEU A 81 2.29 20.17 3.01
CA LEU A 81 1.38 19.04 2.91
C LEU A 81 0.52 19.10 1.63
N ARG A 82 -0.06 20.28 1.35
CA ARG A 82 -0.84 20.53 0.13
C ARG A 82 -0.02 20.30 -1.14
N GLY A 83 1.20 20.83 -1.18
CA GLY A 83 2.10 20.67 -2.32
C GLY A 83 2.49 19.21 -2.55
N ASN A 84 2.72 18.43 -1.48
CA ASN A 84 2.99 17.00 -1.60
C ASN A 84 1.78 16.20 -2.08
N ALA A 85 0.57 16.50 -1.59
CA ALA A 85 -0.65 15.87 -2.09
C ALA A 85 -0.81 16.10 -3.60
N LEU A 86 -0.68 17.35 -4.05
CA LEU A 86 -0.72 17.69 -5.49
C LEU A 86 0.39 16.99 -6.28
N LYS A 87 1.63 16.99 -5.78
CA LYS A 87 2.76 16.30 -6.42
C LYS A 87 2.46 14.85 -6.72
N TYR A 88 1.83 14.14 -5.77
CA TYR A 88 1.50 12.73 -5.94
C TYR A 88 0.32 12.53 -6.90
N LEU A 89 -0.69 13.40 -6.88
CA LEU A 89 -1.78 13.38 -7.87
C LEU A 89 -1.24 13.57 -9.30
N LEU A 90 -0.32 14.50 -9.51
CA LEU A 90 0.29 14.76 -10.83
C LEU A 90 1.16 13.61 -11.34
N ARG A 91 1.60 12.70 -10.48
CA ARG A 91 2.44 11.54 -10.85
C ARG A 91 1.63 10.30 -11.23
N VAL A 92 0.32 10.31 -10.99
CA VAL A 92 -0.56 9.17 -11.28
C VAL A 92 -0.47 8.81 -12.75
N GLY A 93 -0.07 7.56 -13.05
CA GLY A 93 0.09 7.08 -14.43
C GLY A 93 1.41 7.46 -15.10
N HIS A 94 2.26 8.26 -14.46
CA HIS A 94 3.48 8.81 -15.07
C HIS A 94 4.80 8.36 -14.41
N LYS A 95 4.78 7.79 -13.20
CA LYS A 95 6.01 7.39 -12.49
C LYS A 95 5.94 6.02 -11.82
N ASP A 96 5.21 5.92 -10.71
CA ASP A 96 5.05 4.70 -9.93
C ASP A 96 3.70 4.03 -10.27
N GLU A 97 3.43 2.86 -9.69
CA GLU A 97 2.11 2.24 -9.74
C GLU A 97 1.03 3.25 -9.32
N PRO A 98 -0.03 3.50 -10.12
CA PRO A 98 -1.02 4.54 -9.87
C PRO A 98 -1.60 4.52 -8.46
N LYS A 99 -1.89 3.32 -7.94
CA LYS A 99 -2.41 3.12 -6.58
C LYS A 99 -1.46 3.66 -5.51
N LYS A 100 -0.16 3.38 -5.63
CA LYS A 100 0.85 3.86 -4.68
C LYS A 100 0.92 5.39 -4.64
N GLU A 101 0.77 6.06 -5.78
CA GLU A 101 0.78 7.53 -5.83
C GLU A 101 -0.53 8.11 -5.24
N VAL A 102 -1.69 7.52 -5.56
CA VAL A 102 -2.98 7.91 -4.98
C VAL A 102 -2.96 7.77 -3.45
N ASP A 103 -2.42 6.67 -2.93
CA ASP A 103 -2.40 6.39 -1.49
C ASP A 103 -1.50 7.38 -0.75
N LYS A 104 -0.37 7.78 -1.35
CA LYS A 104 0.46 8.87 -0.81
C LYS A 104 -0.26 10.21 -0.84
N ALA A 105 -0.94 10.56 -1.94
CA ALA A 105 -1.72 11.79 -2.03
C ALA A 105 -2.79 11.85 -0.94
N TYR A 106 -3.47 10.71 -0.70
CA TYR A 106 -4.46 10.56 0.35
C TYR A 106 -3.86 10.73 1.75
N GLN A 107 -2.71 10.11 2.04
CA GLN A 107 -1.99 10.29 3.31
C GLN A 107 -1.69 11.76 3.59
N TYR A 108 -1.12 12.49 2.62
CA TYR A 108 -0.82 13.91 2.77
C TYR A 108 -2.08 14.77 2.94
N SER A 109 -3.19 14.37 2.32
CA SER A 109 -4.49 15.04 2.48
C SER A 109 -5.09 14.82 3.88
N LYS A 110 -4.97 13.60 4.44
CA LYS A 110 -5.35 13.31 5.83
C LYS A 110 -4.55 14.17 6.82
N TRP A 111 -3.24 14.23 6.62
CA TRP A 111 -2.34 15.07 7.42
C TRP A 111 -2.67 16.56 7.29
N LEU A 112 -2.97 17.05 6.09
CA LEU A 112 -3.39 18.44 5.90
C LEU A 112 -4.66 18.76 6.69
N ARG A 113 -5.65 17.86 6.67
CA ARG A 113 -6.87 18.02 7.47
C ARG A 113 -6.56 18.08 8.97
N GLN A 114 -5.64 17.25 9.46
CA GLN A 114 -5.21 17.28 10.86
C GLN A 114 -4.54 18.62 11.21
N ALA A 115 -3.60 19.08 10.37
CA ALA A 115 -2.90 20.34 10.57
C ALA A 115 -3.83 21.56 10.56
N VAL A 116 -4.81 21.60 9.64
CA VAL A 116 -5.83 22.67 9.59
C VAL A 116 -6.69 22.69 10.85
N ASN A 117 -6.97 21.52 11.44
CA ASN A 117 -7.70 21.40 12.70
C ASN A 117 -6.82 21.60 13.94
N GLY A 118 -5.56 22.04 13.79
CA GLY A 118 -4.63 22.25 14.90
C GLY A 118 -4.14 20.97 15.59
N LYS A 119 -4.30 19.81 14.96
CA LYS A 119 -3.81 18.53 15.51
C LYS A 119 -2.32 18.33 15.17
N ILE A 120 -1.60 17.76 16.12
CA ILE A 120 -0.23 17.26 15.93
C ILE A 120 -0.30 15.94 15.16
N ILE A 121 0.42 15.84 14.05
CA ILE A 121 0.47 14.64 13.23
C ILE A 121 1.40 13.62 13.87
N ASN A 122 0.94 12.38 13.96
CA ASN A 122 1.77 11.23 14.27
C ASN A 122 1.79 10.28 13.06
N PRO A 123 2.92 10.13 12.34
CA PRO A 123 2.97 9.28 11.14
C PRO A 123 2.83 7.78 11.42
N ARG A 124 2.93 7.38 12.69
CA ARG A 124 2.87 5.98 13.12
C ARG A 124 1.48 5.54 13.56
N GLN A 125 0.54 6.48 13.72
CA GLN A 125 -0.83 6.19 14.12
C GLN A 125 -1.78 6.49 12.95
N GLU A 126 -2.61 5.51 12.60
CA GLU A 126 -3.75 5.73 11.72
C GLU A 126 -4.92 6.18 12.61
N GLU A 127 -5.48 7.37 12.36
CA GLU A 127 -6.82 7.70 12.86
C GLU A 127 -7.84 6.96 11.96
N ASP A 128 -8.75 6.22 12.62
CA ASP A 128 -9.87 5.48 12.02
C ASP A 128 -10.79 6.37 11.16
#